data_AF-A0A7S3TD07-F1
#
_entry.id   AF-A0A7S3TD07-F1
#
_cell.length_a   1.000
_cell.length_b   1.000
_cell.length_c   1.000
_cell.angle_alpha   90.00
_cell.angle_beta   90.00
_cell.angle_gamma   90.00
#
_symmetry.space_group_name_H-M   'P 1'
#
loop_
_entity.id
_entity.type
_entity.pdbx_description
1 polymer ?
#
loop_
_entity_poly.entity_id
_entity_poly.type
_entity_poly.pdbx_seq_one_letter_code
_entity_poly.pdbx_strand_id
1 'polypeptide(L)'
;KRGDPVPEDILHVAMREGLTFVCHNLEVMHPSIASLVRHVAAFFHAYTQVNLYFSPPGLDIATAPHQDAHSVFIVQIYGSKHWTVHAPTHGNLTFKALQRGKRGE
;
A
#
# COMPACT_ATOMS: atom_id res chain seq x y z
N LYS A 1 -8.52 15.31 5.25
CA LYS A 1 -9.68 15.07 6.14
C LYS A 1 -9.21 14.19 7.29
N ARG A 2 -9.69 14.40 8.52
CA ARG A 2 -9.44 13.45 9.61
C ARG A 2 -10.38 12.26 9.36
N GLY A 3 -9.82 11.08 9.10
CA GLY A 3 -10.60 9.85 8.92
C GLY A 3 -11.20 9.38 10.25
N ASP A 4 -12.07 8.38 10.19
CA ASP A 4 -12.60 7.75 11.40
C ASP A 4 -11.46 7.19 12.27
N PRO A 5 -11.64 7.15 13.60
CA PRO A 5 -10.68 6.50 14.49
C PRO A 5 -10.43 5.05 14.05
N VAL A 6 -9.16 4.67 13.95
CA VAL A 6 -8.77 3.28 13.67
C VAL A 6 -8.83 2.50 14.99
N PRO A 7 -9.59 1.40 15.09
CA PRO A 7 -9.61 0.55 16.27
C PRO A 7 -8.22 0.02 16.63
N GLU A 8 -7.91 -0.13 17.91
CA GLU A 8 -6.63 -0.67 18.37
C GLU A 8 -6.43 -2.13 17.92
N ASP A 9 -7.53 -2.88 17.81
CA ASP A 9 -7.58 -4.27 17.37
C ASP A 9 -7.83 -4.42 15.85
N ILE A 10 -7.55 -3.40 15.04
CA ILE A 10 -7.87 -3.40 13.60
C ILE A 10 -7.29 -4.60 12.83
N LEU A 11 -6.14 -5.15 13.27
CA LEU A 11 -5.58 -6.36 12.67
C LEU A 11 -6.40 -7.62 13.01
N HIS A 12 -6.96 -7.71 14.22
CA HIS A 12 -7.88 -8.78 14.58
C HIS A 12 -9.20 -8.68 13.82
N VAL A 13 -9.72 -7.45 13.65
CA VAL A 13 -10.87 -7.19 12.79
C VAL A 13 -10.57 -7.61 11.35
N ALA A 14 -9.43 -7.21 10.80
CA ALA A 14 -9.02 -7.61 9.44
C ALA A 14 -8.93 -9.13 9.28
N MET A 15 -8.38 -9.83 10.27
CA MET A 15 -8.32 -11.29 10.29
C MET A 15 -9.70 -11.95 10.34
N ARG A 16 -10.58 -11.48 11.24
CA ARG A 16 -11.92 -12.06 11.44
C ARG A 16 -12.83 -11.83 10.24
N GLU A 17 -12.79 -10.64 9.67
CA GLU A 17 -13.66 -10.23 8.56
C GLU A 17 -13.06 -10.56 7.19
N GLY A 18 -11.85 -11.14 7.13
CA GLY A 18 -11.17 -11.44 5.86
C GLY A 18 -10.86 -10.18 5.04
N LEU A 19 -10.44 -9.09 5.69
CA LEU A 19 -10.17 -7.80 5.05
C LEU A 19 -8.68 -7.56 4.90
N THR A 20 -8.29 -6.89 3.82
CA THR A 20 -6.92 -6.37 3.69
C THR A 20 -6.81 -5.03 4.41
N PHE A 21 -5.88 -4.96 5.36
CA PHE A 21 -5.51 -3.71 6.03
C PHE A 21 -4.39 -3.01 5.26
N VAL A 22 -4.50 -1.69 5.12
CA VAL A 22 -3.48 -0.85 4.49
C VAL A 22 -3.15 0.29 5.42
N CYS A 23 -1.87 0.41 5.78
CA CYS A 23 -1.34 1.56 6.49
C CYS A 23 -0.59 2.45 5.49
N HIS A 24 -1.09 3.67 5.32
CA HIS A 24 -0.49 4.65 4.43
C HIS A 24 0.58 5.47 5.12
N ASN A 25 1.59 5.90 4.36
CA ASN A 25 2.64 6.81 4.82
C ASN A 25 3.36 6.31 6.09
N LEU A 26 3.80 5.05 6.09
CA LEU A 26 4.46 4.42 7.24
C LEU A 26 5.71 5.22 7.68
N GLU A 27 6.36 5.94 6.76
CA GLU A 27 7.46 6.85 7.05
C GLU A 27 7.11 7.94 8.07
N VAL A 28 5.85 8.32 8.22
CA VAL A 28 5.41 9.31 9.22
C VAL A 28 5.50 8.73 10.64
N MET A 29 5.39 7.41 10.78
CA MET A 29 5.34 6.73 12.08
C MET A 29 6.64 6.00 12.43
N HIS A 30 7.48 5.63 11.45
CA HIS A 30 8.66 4.80 11.68
C HIS A 30 9.97 5.47 11.22
N PRO A 31 10.88 5.88 12.13
CA PRO A 31 12.09 6.64 11.78
C PRO A 31 13.02 5.97 10.76
N SER A 32 13.20 4.65 10.82
CA SER A 32 14.05 3.95 9.84
C SER A 32 13.43 3.92 8.44
N ILE A 33 12.10 3.83 8.34
CA ILE A 33 11.38 3.89 7.06
C ILE A 33 11.48 5.30 6.49
N ALA A 34 11.39 6.33 7.34
CA ALA A 34 11.65 7.71 6.92
C ALA A 34 13.06 7.89 6.34
N SER A 35 14.07 7.26 6.94
CA SER A 35 15.44 7.26 6.41
C SER A 35 15.53 6.60 5.04
N LEU A 36 14.93 5.42 4.88
CA LEU A 36 14.85 4.72 3.60
C LEU A 36 14.18 5.57 2.52
N VAL A 37 13.00 6.15 2.83
CA VAL A 37 12.26 7.01 1.90
C VAL A 37 13.11 8.20 1.44
N ARG A 38 13.86 8.85 2.34
CA ARG A 38 14.75 9.96 1.96
C ARG A 38 15.83 9.54 0.98
N HIS A 39 16.47 8.38 1.18
CA HIS A 39 17.49 7.89 0.26
C HIS A 39 16.92 7.52 -1.11
N VAL A 40 15.79 6.81 -1.14
CA VAL A 40 15.13 6.42 -2.40
C VAL A 40 14.63 7.65 -3.17
N ALA A 41 14.02 8.62 -2.47
CA ALA A 41 13.59 9.87 -3.07
C ALA A 41 14.76 10.68 -3.65
N ALA A 42 15.88 10.74 -2.93
CA ALA A 42 17.10 11.41 -3.41
C ALA A 42 17.70 10.71 -4.63
N PHE A 43 17.69 9.38 -4.66
CA PHE A 43 18.24 8.59 -5.76
C PHE A 43 17.41 8.73 -7.05
N PHE A 44 16.08 8.62 -6.95
CA PHE A 44 15.20 8.69 -8.13
C PHE A 44 14.73 10.11 -8.48
N HIS A 45 15.06 11.10 -7.66
CA HIS A 45 14.56 12.48 -7.78
C HIS A 45 13.02 12.54 -7.87
N ALA A 46 12.34 11.66 -7.14
CA ALA A 46 10.89 11.48 -7.20
C ALA A 46 10.29 11.38 -5.79
N TYR A 47 9.07 11.88 -5.64
CA TYR A 47 8.31 11.68 -4.40
C TYR A 47 8.17 10.20 -4.11
N THR A 48 8.53 9.80 -2.88
CA THR A 48 8.52 8.41 -2.42
C THR A 48 7.76 8.34 -1.11
N GLN A 49 6.96 7.29 -0.94
CA GLN A 49 6.22 6.97 0.28
C GLN A 49 6.21 5.45 0.46
N VAL A 50 5.96 4.97 1.68
CA VAL A 50 5.82 3.54 1.98
C VAL A 50 4.43 3.25 2.51
N ASN A 51 3.74 2.32 1.86
CA ASN A 51 2.49 1.75 2.33
C ASN A 51 2.76 0.33 2.84
N LEU A 52 2.18 -0.04 3.98
CA LEU A 52 2.21 -1.40 4.52
C LEU A 52 0.87 -2.09 4.23
N TYR A 53 0.95 -3.29 3.69
CA TYR A 53 -0.21 -4.12 3.37
C TYR A 53 -0.20 -5.37 4.23
N PHE A 54 -1.34 -5.66 4.85
CA PHE A 54 -1.61 -6.90 5.56
C PHE A 54 -2.85 -7.56 4.95
N SER A 55 -2.70 -8.79 4.50
CA SER A 55 -3.81 -9.62 4.01
C SER A 55 -3.86 -10.91 4.82
N PRO A 56 -4.96 -11.23 5.52
CA PRO A 56 -5.09 -12.50 6.22
C PRO A 56 -5.07 -13.70 5.25
N PRO A 57 -4.73 -14.91 5.73
CA PRO A 57 -4.84 -16.13 4.93
C PRO A 57 -6.30 -16.41 4.54
N GLY A 58 -6.51 -17.14 3.44
CA GLY A 58 -7.85 -17.49 2.94
C GLY A 58 -8.53 -16.41 2.08
N LEU A 59 -7.87 -15.27 1.86
CA LEU A 59 -8.29 -14.28 0.87
C LEU A 59 -7.89 -14.71 -0.54
N ASP A 60 -8.87 -15.03 -1.38
CA ASP A 60 -8.62 -15.32 -2.81
C ASP A 60 -8.10 -14.08 -3.55
N ILE A 61 -8.73 -12.92 -3.30
CA ILE A 61 -8.35 -11.64 -3.93
C ILE A 61 -8.29 -10.56 -2.85
N ALA A 62 -7.07 -10.22 -2.42
CA ALA A 62 -6.83 -9.10 -1.50
C ALA A 62 -7.16 -7.74 -2.15
N THR A 63 -6.98 -7.62 -3.47
CA THR A 63 -7.08 -6.37 -4.20
C THR A 63 -7.40 -6.70 -5.65
N ALA A 64 -8.52 -6.21 -6.18
CA ALA A 64 -8.86 -6.40 -7.59
C ALA A 64 -7.70 -5.98 -8.51
N PRO A 65 -7.46 -6.69 -9.63
CA PRO A 65 -6.43 -6.33 -10.61
C PRO A 65 -6.55 -4.86 -11.03
N HIS A 66 -5.43 -4.14 -11.02
CA HIS A 66 -5.36 -2.72 -11.33
C HIS A 66 -3.95 -2.36 -11.79
N GLN A 67 -3.81 -1.15 -12.33
CA GLN A 67 -2.54 -0.52 -12.65
C GLN A 67 -2.46 0.81 -11.90
N ASP A 68 -1.34 1.04 -11.22
CA ASP A 68 -1.09 2.30 -10.53
C ASP A 68 -0.49 3.35 -11.47
N ALA A 69 -0.72 4.63 -11.15
CA ALA A 69 -0.12 5.75 -11.85
C ALA A 69 1.30 6.08 -11.37
N HIS A 70 1.90 5.22 -10.54
CA HIS A 70 3.21 5.39 -9.95
C HIS A 70 4.01 4.09 -10.02
N SER A 71 5.34 4.21 -10.02
CA SER A 71 6.23 3.04 -9.92
C SER A 71 6.27 2.54 -8.47
N VAL A 72 6.29 1.22 -8.29
CA VAL A 72 6.31 0.57 -6.97
C VAL A 72 7.46 -0.41 -6.84
N PHE A 73 8.08 -0.43 -5.66
CA PHE A 73 8.93 -1.52 -5.21
C PHE A 73 8.18 -2.29 -4.13
N ILE A 74 8.07 -3.62 -4.26
CA ILE A 74 7.37 -4.47 -3.30
C ILE A 74 8.42 -5.23 -2.47
N VAL A 75 8.32 -5.13 -1.14
CA VAL A 75 9.20 -5.84 -0.20
C VAL A 75 8.36 -6.75 0.69
N GLN A 76 8.51 -8.06 0.54
CA GLN A 76 7.84 -9.06 1.38
C GLN A 76 8.62 -9.22 2.69
N ILE A 77 7.99 -8.89 3.82
CA ILE A 77 8.63 -8.94 5.15
C ILE A 77 8.12 -10.07 6.05
N TYR A 78 6.94 -10.64 5.77
CA TYR A 78 6.35 -11.72 6.57
C TYR A 78 5.41 -12.60 5.74
N GLY A 79 5.50 -13.92 5.89
CA GLY A 79 4.67 -14.87 5.15
C GLY A 79 4.93 -14.85 3.63
N SER A 80 3.95 -15.28 2.85
CA SER A 80 4.03 -15.36 1.38
C SER A 80 2.78 -14.79 0.73
N LYS A 81 2.93 -14.19 -0.46
CA LYS A 81 1.82 -13.69 -1.26
C LYS A 81 1.98 -14.12 -2.72
N HIS A 82 0.93 -14.65 -3.31
CA HIS A 82 0.90 -14.94 -4.74
C HIS A 82 0.61 -13.65 -5.52
N TRP A 83 1.44 -13.36 -6.52
CA TRP A 83 1.29 -12.18 -7.38
C TRP A 83 1.16 -12.62 -8.83
N THR A 84 0.13 -12.08 -9.49
CA THR A 84 -0.03 -12.17 -10.94
C THR A 84 0.23 -10.79 -11.52
N VAL A 85 1.28 -10.65 -12.32
CA VAL A 85 1.64 -9.38 -12.98
C VAL A 85 1.39 -9.52 -14.47
N HIS A 86 0.63 -8.58 -15.02
CA HIS A 86 0.29 -8.54 -16.43
C HIS A 86 1.10 -7.48 -17.16
N ALA A 87 1.22 -7.62 -18.48
CA ALA A 87 1.72 -6.53 -19.32
C ALA A 87 0.81 -5.29 -19.18
N PRO A 88 1.35 -4.07 -19.34
CA PRO A 88 0.56 -2.84 -19.26
C PRO A 88 -0.59 -2.86 -20.27
N THR A 89 -1.76 -2.36 -19.87
CA THR A 89 -2.85 -2.12 -20.82
C THR A 89 -2.74 -0.71 -21.37
N HIS A 90 -3.14 -0.52 -22.63
CA HIS A 90 -3.23 0.82 -23.24
C HIS A 90 -4.46 1.54 -22.68
N GLY A 91 -4.30 2.20 -21.54
CA GLY A 91 -5.36 2.97 -20.88
C GLY A 91 -4.79 4.19 -20.15
N ASN A 92 -5.63 5.22 -19.98
CA ASN A 92 -5.24 6.40 -19.23
C ASN A 92 -5.01 6.03 -17.75
N LEU A 93 -3.80 6.28 -17.27
CA LEU A 93 -3.48 6.19 -15.85
C LEU A 93 -4.19 7.32 -15.10
N THR A 94 -4.98 6.98 -14.09
CA THR A 94 -5.57 8.01 -13.23
C THR A 94 -4.51 8.47 -12.25
N PHE A 95 -3.90 9.63 -12.51
CA PHE A 95 -2.99 10.24 -11.55
C PHE A 95 -3.78 10.77 -10.35
N LYS A 96 -3.57 10.18 -9.18
CA LYS A 96 -4.06 10.69 -7.90
C LYS A 96 -2.83 11.07 -7.07
N ALA A 97 -2.52 12.36 -7.03
CA ALA A 97 -1.29 12.92 -6.46
C ALA A 97 -0.94 12.47 -5.03
N LEU A 98 -1.93 11.98 -4.28
CA LEU A 98 -1.82 11.52 -2.91
C LEU A 98 -2.73 10.29 -2.69
N GLN A 99 -2.54 9.16 -3.39
CA GLN A 99 -3.38 7.96 -3.20
C GLN A 99 -3.39 7.49 -1.73
N ARG A 100 -4.36 8.03 -0.97
CA ARG A 100 -4.87 7.52 0.30
C ARG A 100 -6.05 6.63 -0.07
N GLY A 101 -5.79 5.33 -0.18
CA GLY A 101 -6.78 4.33 -0.58
C GLY A 101 -7.29 4.42 -2.02
N LYS A 102 -8.05 3.40 -2.42
CA LYS A 102 -8.64 3.26 -3.77
C LYS A 102 -9.63 4.39 -4.12
N ARG A 103 -10.27 5.00 -3.11
CA ARG A 103 -11.27 6.07 -3.32
C ARG A 103 -10.71 7.49 -3.25
N GLY A 104 -9.49 7.71 -2.74
CA GLY A 104 -8.90 9.05 -2.68
C GLY A 104 -9.60 9.97 -1.66
N GLU A 105 -10.09 9.41 -0.55
CA GLU A 105 -10.62 10.16 0.59
C GLU A 105 -9.57 10.33 1.71
#